data_AF-A0A2V9KM02-F1
#
_entry.id   AF-A0A2V9KM02-F1
#
_cell.length_a   1.000
_cell.length_b   1.000
_cell.length_c   1.000
_cell.angle_alpha   90.00
_cell.angle_beta   90.00
_cell.angle_gamma   90.00
#
_symmetry.space_group_name_H-M   'P 1'
#
loop_
_entity.id
_entity.type
_entity.pdbx_description
1 polymer ?
#
loop_
_entity_poly.entity_id
_entity_poly.type
_entity_poly.pdbx_seq_one_letter_code
_entity_poly.pdbx_strand_id
1 'polypeptide(L)'
;MLTEQKRVTPAMEQAFRRVLDQKTTLASLDAQLRARQQEVEAISSDQGRLRENMKALKGSAEERALLQRYTHQLDAQEDRLATLRSQISDLKARRERAGEQLDQILSEITLNETF
;
A
#
# COMPACT_ATOMS: atom_id res chain seq x y z
N MET A 1 36.78 -38.07 -2.72
CA MET A 1 35.53 -38.31 -1.95
C MET A 1 35.55 -37.37 -0.77
N LEU A 2 34.38 -36.85 -0.39
CA LEU A 2 34.12 -35.88 0.70
C LEU A 2 33.98 -34.44 0.20
N THR A 3 32.82 -34.21 -0.42
CA THR A 3 32.03 -32.98 -0.38
C THR A 3 32.37 -32.11 0.84
N GLU A 4 33.16 -31.05 0.66
CA GLU A 4 33.17 -29.94 1.61
C GLU A 4 31.76 -29.39 1.64
N GLN A 5 31.10 -29.67 2.76
CA GLN A 5 29.69 -29.44 2.93
C GLN A 5 29.43 -27.94 2.83
N LYS A 6 28.53 -27.56 1.91
CA LYS A 6 27.69 -26.37 2.02
C LYS A 6 26.86 -26.45 3.30
N ARG A 7 27.51 -26.37 4.47
CA ARG A 7 26.87 -26.35 5.78
C ARG A 7 26.41 -24.92 6.00
N VAL A 8 25.09 -24.73 6.01
CA VAL A 8 24.48 -23.50 6.50
C VAL A 8 24.98 -23.30 7.93
N THR A 9 25.71 -22.22 8.17
CA THR A 9 26.14 -21.84 9.52
C THR A 9 24.94 -21.28 10.29
N PRO A 10 24.93 -21.35 11.63
CA PRO A 10 23.87 -20.72 12.42
C PRO A 10 23.69 -19.22 12.11
N ALA A 11 24.79 -18.51 11.82
CA ALA A 11 24.77 -17.11 11.41
C ALA A 11 24.06 -16.91 10.06
N MET A 12 24.30 -17.80 9.10
CA MET A 12 23.65 -17.78 7.79
C MET A 12 22.15 -18.12 7.90
N GLU A 13 21.78 -19.11 8.73
CA GLU A 13 20.38 -19.42 9.02
C GLU A 13 19.63 -18.22 9.65
N GLN A 14 20.26 -17.56 10.62
CA GLN A 14 19.71 -16.36 11.23
C GLN A 14 19.53 -15.23 10.21
N ALA A 15 20.51 -15.03 9.32
CA ALA A 15 20.43 -14.00 8.29
C ALA A 15 19.32 -14.30 7.27
N PHE A 16 19.17 -15.55 6.83
CA PHE A 16 18.05 -15.97 5.97
C PHE A 16 16.70 -15.76 6.64
N ARG A 17 16.58 -16.04 7.95
CA ARG A 17 15.35 -15.78 8.69
C ARG A 17 15.00 -14.29 8.70
N ARG A 18 15.98 -13.41 8.96
CA ARG A 18 15.79 -11.95 8.87
C ARG A 18 15.32 -11.52 7.47
N VAL A 19 15.90 -12.10 6.40
CA VAL A 19 15.47 -11.84 5.01
C VAL A 19 14.01 -12.25 4.79
N LEU A 20 13.60 -13.42 5.26
CA LEU A 20 12.22 -13.91 5.10
C LEU A 20 11.22 -13.03 5.85
N ASP A 21 11.54 -12.64 7.08
CA ASP A 21 10.71 -11.75 7.89
C ASP A 21 10.55 -10.39 7.20
N GLN A 22 11.64 -9.85 6.64
CA GLN A 22 11.61 -8.57 5.93
C GLN A 22 10.81 -8.63 4.62
N LYS A 23 10.95 -9.72 3.85
CA LYS A 23 10.14 -9.95 2.64
C LYS A 23 8.65 -10.09 2.97
N THR A 24 8.32 -10.74 4.08
CA THR A 24 6.93 -10.85 4.56
C THR A 24 6.37 -9.47 4.91
N THR A 25 7.17 -8.64 5.58
CA THR A 25 6.81 -7.24 5.89
C THR A 25 6.56 -6.42 4.62
N LEU A 26 7.46 -6.50 3.64
CA LEU A 26 7.30 -5.84 2.34
C LEU A 26 6.03 -6.28 1.61
N ALA A 27 5.76 -7.59 1.57
CA ALA A 27 4.56 -8.13 0.94
C ALA A 27 3.27 -7.61 1.60
N SER A 28 3.26 -7.50 2.94
CA SER A 28 2.15 -6.92 3.68
C SER A 28 1.95 -5.43 3.37
N LEU A 29 3.04 -4.65 3.31
CA LEU A 29 2.98 -3.23 2.96
C LEU A 29 2.49 -3.02 1.52
N ASP A 30 2.97 -3.82 0.57
CA ASP A 30 2.52 -3.77 -0.82
C ASP A 30 1.03 -4.15 -0.95
N ALA A 31 0.56 -5.14 -0.20
CA ALA A 31 -0.87 -5.50 -0.16
C ALA A 31 -1.73 -4.36 0.39
N GLN A 32 -1.30 -3.72 1.48
CA GLN A 32 -1.98 -2.55 2.05
C GLN A 32 -2.00 -1.37 1.07
N LEU A 33 -0.89 -1.09 0.39
CA LEU A 33 -0.82 -0.05 -0.63
C LEU A 33 -1.82 -0.30 -1.76
N ARG A 34 -1.88 -1.52 -2.29
CA ARG A 34 -2.86 -1.89 -3.33
C ARG A 34 -4.28 -1.70 -2.86
N ALA A 35 -4.61 -2.13 -1.64
CA ALA A 35 -5.95 -1.96 -1.09
C ALA A 35 -6.34 -0.47 -0.97
N ARG A 36 -5.45 0.40 -0.50
CA ARG A 36 -5.73 1.84 -0.42
C ARG A 36 -5.85 2.50 -1.79
N GLN A 37 -5.04 2.06 -2.76
CA GLN A 37 -5.12 2.56 -4.13
C GLN A 37 -6.44 2.18 -4.80
N GLN A 38 -6.90 0.94 -4.60
CA GLN A 38 -8.21 0.48 -5.06
C GLN A 38 -9.35 1.28 -4.43
N GLU A 39 -9.23 1.63 -3.14
CA GLU A 39 -10.23 2.46 -2.46
C GLU A 39 -10.29 3.89 -3.06
N VAL A 40 -9.13 4.48 -3.37
CA VAL A 40 -9.05 5.78 -4.07
C VAL A 40 -9.72 5.72 -5.44
N GLU A 41 -9.48 4.66 -6.21
CA GLU A 41 -10.08 4.45 -7.53
C GLU A 41 -11.61 4.29 -7.44
N ALA A 42 -12.08 3.50 -6.48
CA ALA A 42 -13.50 3.29 -6.24
C ALA A 42 -14.22 4.59 -5.88
N ILE A 43 -13.66 5.39 -4.97
CA ILE A 43 -14.21 6.70 -4.60
C ILE A 43 -14.23 7.64 -5.80
N SER A 44 -13.12 7.71 -6.56
CA SER A 44 -13.03 8.58 -7.73
C SER A 44 -14.06 8.23 -8.81
N SER A 45 -14.31 6.93 -9.02
CA SER A 45 -15.36 6.44 -9.93
C SER A 45 -16.75 6.83 -9.44
N ASP A 46 -17.02 6.68 -8.14
CA ASP A 46 -18.31 7.05 -7.54
C ASP A 46 -18.56 8.57 -7.63
N GLN A 47 -17.55 9.40 -7.35
CA GLN A 47 -17.64 10.85 -7.55
C GLN A 47 -18.02 11.22 -8.99
N GLY A 48 -17.44 10.54 -9.98
CA GLY A 48 -17.80 10.71 -11.39
C GLY A 48 -19.28 10.42 -11.63
N ARG A 49 -19.76 9.28 -11.12
CA ARG A 49 -21.19 8.90 -11.22
C ARG A 49 -22.11 9.90 -10.53
N LEU A 50 -21.74 10.37 -9.32
CA LEU A 50 -22.52 11.36 -8.58
C LEU A 50 -22.62 12.68 -9.34
N ARG A 51 -21.51 13.16 -9.93
CA ARG A 51 -21.53 14.39 -10.75
C ARG A 51 -22.42 14.25 -11.98
N GLU A 52 -22.41 13.10 -12.66
CA GLU A 52 -23.32 12.85 -13.77
C GLU A 52 -24.79 12.78 -13.32
N ASN A 53 -25.07 12.13 -12.18
CA ASN A 53 -26.42 12.11 -11.60
C ASN A 53 -26.91 13.53 -11.26
N MET A 54 -26.05 14.38 -10.70
CA MET A 54 -26.39 15.77 -10.38
C MET A 54 -26.73 16.57 -11.64
N LYS A 55 -26.01 16.36 -12.76
CA LYS A 55 -26.34 17.01 -14.04
C LYS A 55 -27.71 16.57 -14.57
N ALA A 56 -28.04 15.28 -14.43
CA ALA A 56 -29.30 14.72 -14.91
C ALA A 56 -30.53 15.18 -14.09
N LEU A 57 -30.34 15.56 -12.82
CA LEU A 57 -31.43 15.98 -11.93
C LEU A 57 -31.95 17.40 -12.17
N LYS A 58 -31.28 18.18 -13.03
CA LYS A 58 -31.61 19.58 -13.28
C LYS A 58 -33.05 19.74 -13.79
N GLY A 59 -33.87 20.51 -13.08
CA GLY A 59 -35.27 20.77 -13.41
C GLY A 59 -36.28 19.77 -12.85
N SER A 60 -35.84 18.81 -12.01
CA SER A 60 -36.75 17.90 -11.30
C SER A 60 -37.32 18.53 -10.03
N ALA A 61 -38.50 18.08 -9.60
CA ALA A 61 -39.12 18.55 -8.35
C ALA A 61 -38.29 18.16 -7.11
N GLU A 62 -37.54 17.07 -7.21
CA GLU A 62 -36.68 16.51 -6.16
C GLU A 62 -35.23 17.03 -6.22
N GLU A 63 -34.88 17.87 -7.21
CA GLU A 63 -33.52 18.32 -7.50
C GLU A 63 -32.80 18.82 -6.24
N ARG A 64 -33.43 19.72 -5.49
CA ARG A 64 -32.82 20.37 -4.32
C ARG A 64 -32.44 19.38 -3.22
N ALA A 65 -33.33 18.41 -2.94
CA ALA A 65 -33.10 17.43 -1.88
C ALA A 65 -31.99 16.43 -2.26
N LEU A 66 -32.00 15.97 -3.51
CA LEU A 66 -30.99 15.03 -4.02
C LEU A 66 -29.62 15.70 -4.19
N LEU A 67 -29.57 16.95 -4.65
CA LEU A 67 -28.34 17.74 -4.72
C LEU A 67 -27.71 17.90 -3.33
N GLN A 68 -28.49 18.27 -2.31
CA GLN A 68 -27.98 18.41 -0.95
C GLN A 68 -27.38 17.09 -0.44
N ARG A 69 -28.06 15.97 -0.67
CA ARG A 69 -27.56 14.64 -0.30
C ARG A 69 -26.24 14.31 -1.01
N TYR A 70 -26.17 14.55 -2.32
CA TYR A 70 -24.96 14.25 -3.09
C TYR A 70 -23.79 15.14 -2.72
N THR A 71 -24.01 16.43 -2.41
CA THR A 71 -22.97 17.32 -1.89
C THR A 71 -22.39 16.77 -0.58
N HIS A 72 -23.24 16.36 0.37
CA HIS A 72 -22.75 15.76 1.62
C HIS A 72 -21.97 14.45 1.39
N GLN A 73 -22.37 13.64 0.41
CA GLN A 73 -21.61 12.43 0.05
C GLN A 73 -20.25 12.77 -0.56
N LEU A 74 -20.18 13.77 -1.44
CA LEU A 74 -18.92 14.23 -2.03
C LEU A 74 -17.97 14.78 -0.97
N ASP A 75 -18.47 15.59 -0.03
CA ASP A 75 -17.66 16.14 1.07
C ASP A 75 -17.03 15.01 1.91
N ALA A 76 -17.83 14.02 2.33
CA ALA A 76 -17.33 12.87 3.08
C ALA A 76 -16.32 12.03 2.28
N GLN A 77 -16.50 11.94 0.96
CA GLN A 77 -15.56 11.25 0.07
C GLN A 77 -14.24 12.01 -0.05
N GLU A 78 -14.25 13.35 -0.09
CA GLU A 78 -13.02 14.16 -0.11
C GLU A 78 -12.21 14.01 1.19
N ASP A 79 -12.88 14.03 2.35
CA ASP A 79 -12.23 13.77 3.65
C ASP A 79 -11.58 12.38 3.68
N ARG A 80 -12.27 11.39 3.12
CA ARG A 80 -11.73 10.03 2.99
C ARG A 80 -10.54 9.98 2.04
N LEU A 81 -10.59 10.66 0.90
CA LEU A 81 -9.48 10.74 -0.05
C LEU A 81 -8.24 11.40 0.57
N ALA A 82 -8.42 12.46 1.37
CA ALA A 82 -7.33 13.10 2.10
C ALA A 82 -6.66 12.11 3.07
N THR A 83 -7.46 11.36 3.82
CA THR A 83 -6.99 10.31 4.73
C THR A 83 -6.23 9.22 3.98
N LEU A 84 -6.76 8.73 2.86
CA LEU A 84 -6.14 7.69 2.05
C LEU A 84 -4.80 8.14 1.45
N ARG A 85 -4.72 9.38 0.98
CA ARG A 85 -3.48 9.96 0.46
C ARG A 85 -2.38 9.99 1.52
N SER A 86 -2.72 10.41 2.74
CA SER A 86 -1.80 10.38 3.88
C SER A 86 -1.33 8.96 4.21
N GLN A 87 -2.26 8.01 4.27
CA GLN A 87 -1.95 6.60 4.54
C GLN A 87 -1.08 5.97 3.46
N ILE A 88 -1.33 6.26 2.18
CA ILE A 88 -0.51 5.80 1.06
C ILE A 88 0.91 6.38 1.18
N SER A 89 1.04 7.66 1.53
CA SER A 89 2.36 8.28 1.71
C SER A 89 3.15 7.63 2.86
N ASP A 90 2.51 7.39 4.00
CA ASP A 90 3.14 6.70 5.14
C ASP A 90 3.53 5.26 4.79
N LEU A 91 2.64 4.51 4.14
CA LEU A 91 2.92 3.14 3.69
C LEU A 91 4.08 3.09 2.69
N LYS A 92 4.17 4.04 1.75
CA LYS A 92 5.30 4.14 0.81
C LYS A 92 6.62 4.37 1.55
N ALA A 93 6.64 5.31 2.50
CA ALA A 93 7.84 5.58 3.30
C ALA A 93 8.27 4.36 4.14
N ARG A 94 7.31 3.62 4.71
CA ARG A 94 7.60 2.37 5.44
C ARG A 94 8.14 1.29 4.52
N ARG A 95 7.58 1.17 3.31
CA ARG A 95 7.99 0.18 2.30
C ARG A 95 9.39 0.47 1.76
N GLU A 96 9.74 1.75 1.58
CA GLU A 96 11.09 2.18 1.20
C GLU A 96 12.11 1.82 2.28
N ARG A 97 11.89 2.22 3.54
CA ARG A 97 12.77 1.84 4.66
C ARG A 97 12.91 0.32 4.81
N ALA A 98 11.81 -0.41 4.62
CA ALA A 98 11.84 -1.86 4.67
C ALA A 98 12.68 -2.48 3.53
N GLY A 99 12.70 -1.85 2.36
CA GLY A 99 13.58 -2.21 1.25
C GLY A 99 15.04 -1.97 1.57
N GLU A 100 15.38 -0.78 2.08
CA GLU A 100 16.75 -0.45 2.49
C GLU A 100 17.30 -1.42 3.55
N GLN A 101 16.48 -1.78 4.54
CA GLN A 101 16.84 -2.78 5.54
C GLN A 101 17.10 -4.16 4.94
N LEU A 102 16.30 -4.57 3.93
CA LEU A 102 16.52 -5.83 3.23
C LEU A 102 17.84 -5.80 2.47
N ASP A 103 18.12 -4.72 1.75
CA ASP A 103 19.36 -4.54 0.99
C ASP A 103 20.59 -4.57 1.89
N GLN A 104 20.49 -3.97 3.09
CA GLN A 104 21.54 -4.03 4.10
C GLN A 104 21.78 -5.47 4.58
N ILE A 105 20.72 -6.23 4.93
CA ILE A 105 20.86 -7.63 5.37
C ILE A 105 21.48 -8.48 4.27
N LEU A 106 21.08 -8.28 3.00
CA LEU A 106 21.66 -9.00 1.87
C LEU A 106 23.15 -8.69 1.68
N SER A 107 23.54 -7.42 1.84
CA SER A 107 24.93 -6.99 1.75
C SER A 107 25.78 -7.56 2.90
N GLU A 108 25.23 -7.66 4.11
CA GLU A 108 25.90 -8.33 5.24
C GLU A 108 26.16 -9.82 4.95
N ILE A 109 25.20 -10.52 4.32
CA ILE A 109 25.36 -11.94 3.97
C ILE A 109 26.47 -12.13 2.94
N THR A 110 26.46 -11.36 1.85
CA THR A 110 27.44 -11.51 0.76
C THR A 110 28.87 -11.21 1.21
N LEU A 111 29.06 -10.20 2.08
CA LEU A 111 30.36 -9.91 2.67
C LEU A 111 30.87 -11.10 3.50
N ASN A 112 30.03 -11.68 4.36
CA ASN A 112 30.41 -12.81 5.21
C ASN A 112 30.70 -14.11 4.44
N GLU A 113 30.15 -14.29 3.23
CA GLU A 113 30.47 -15.44 2.37
C GLU A 113 31.80 -15.29 1.62
N THR A 114 32.33 -14.06 1.52
CA THR A 114 33.56 -13.76 0.76
C THR A 114 34.83 -13.84 1.63
N PHE A 115 34.70 -13.95 2.96
CA PHE A 115 35.79 -14.06 3.94
C PHE A 115 35.79 -15.44 4.62
#